data_AF-A0A930ZI52-F1
#
_entry.id   AF-A0A930ZI52-F1
#
_cell.length_a   1.000
_cell.length_b   1.000
_cell.length_c   1.000
_cell.angle_alpha   90.00
_cell.angle_beta   90.00
_cell.angle_gamma   90.00
#
_symmetry.space_group_name_H-M   'P 1'
#
loop_
_entity.id
_entity.type
_entity.pdbx_description
1 polymer ?
#
loop_
_entity_poly.entity_id
_entity_poly.type
_entity_poly.pdbx_seq_one_letter_code
_entity_poly.pdbx_strand_id
1 'polypeptide(L)' 'MEQTDPEKAFCVASPPTGQGPGILLLHAWWGLNGFFGSFVDRRAAEGLGVCLDLFGGKVAHTVGGPRALLPE' A
#
# COMPACT_ATOMS: atom_id res chain seq x y z
N MET A 1 -15.52 -3.57 -7.66
CA MET A 1 -14.63 -4.73 -7.88
C MET A 1 -13.23 -4.16 -7.92
N GLU A 2 -12.62 -3.98 -6.75
CA GLU A 2 -11.27 -3.42 -6.67
C GLU A 2 -10.30 -4.55 -6.99
N GLN A 3 -9.82 -4.57 -8.23
CA GLN A 3 -8.88 -5.55 -8.72
C GLN A 3 -7.52 -5.24 -8.08
N THR A 4 -7.14 -5.99 -7.05
CA THR A 4 -5.76 -5.98 -6.55
C THR A 4 -4.90 -6.64 -7.62
N ASP A 5 -3.92 -5.89 -8.08
CA ASP A 5 -2.91 -6.37 -9.01
C ASP A 5 -2.01 -7.37 -8.25
N PRO A 6 -2.13 -8.69 -8.51
CA PRO A 6 -1.49 -9.73 -7.70
C PRO A 6 0.05 -9.68 -7.74
N GLU A 7 0.62 -8.88 -8.63
CA GLU A 7 2.07 -8.67 -8.79
C GLU A 7 2.58 -7.36 -8.15
N LYS A 8 1.71 -6.51 -7.60
CA LYS A 8 2.13 -5.22 -7.04
C LYS A 8 2.65 -5.37 -5.60
N ALA A 9 3.92 -5.74 -5.47
CA ALA A 9 4.62 -5.85 -4.18
C ALA A 9 4.81 -4.51 -3.45
N PHE A 10 4.74 -3.39 -4.17
CA PHE A 10 4.88 -2.05 -3.61
C PHE A 10 4.24 -0.99 -4.52
N CYS A 11 3.92 0.17 -3.96
CA CYS A 11 3.62 1.37 -4.74
C CYS A 11 4.53 2.53 -4.32
N VAL A 12 4.79 3.42 -5.28
CA VAL A 12 5.64 4.59 -5.10
C VAL A 12 4.99 5.81 -5.75
N ALA A 13 5.09 6.96 -5.11
CA ALA A 13 4.76 8.24 -5.70
C ALA A 13 5.81 9.28 -5.28
N SER A 14 6.22 10.12 -6.24
CA SER A 14 7.31 11.07 -6.07
C SER A 14 6.82 12.50 -6.31
N PRO A 15 7.38 13.50 -5.60
CA PRO A 15 7.10 14.90 -5.90
C PRO A 15 7.67 15.28 -7.28
N PRO A 16 7.15 16.33 -7.94
CA PRO A 16 7.65 16.78 -9.25
C PRO A 16 9.14 17.13 -9.26
N THR A 17 9.68 17.55 -8.12
CA THR A 17 11.11 17.86 -7.92
C THR A 17 11.99 16.61 -7.87
N GLY A 18 11.39 15.42 -7.69
CA GLY A 18 12.08 14.15 -7.47
C GLY A 18 12.84 14.07 -6.14
N GLN A 19 12.72 15.08 -5.27
CA GLN A 19 13.48 15.21 -4.03
C GLN A 19 12.56 15.64 -2.88
N GLY A 20 12.74 15.05 -1.71
CA GLY A 20 11.96 15.34 -0.51
C GLY A 20 12.09 14.25 0.56
N PRO A 21 11.58 14.49 1.77
CA PRO A 21 11.56 13.48 2.82
C PRO A 21 10.77 12.24 2.37
N GLY A 22 11.30 11.05 2.67
CA GLY A 22 10.67 9.77 2.34
C GLY A 22 9.74 9.29 3.45
N ILE A 23 8.52 8.89 3.09
CA ILE A 23 7.55 8.27 3.98
C ILE A 23 7.35 6.82 3.55
N LEU A 24 7.62 5.89 4.47
CA LEU A 24 7.31 4.47 4.32
C LEU A 24 5.97 4.15 4.97
N LEU A 25 5.07 3.56 4.21
CA LEU A 25 3.75 3.13 4.64
C LEU A 25 3.69 1.61 4.73
N LEU A 26 3.18 1.15 5.87
CA LEU A 26 2.82 -0.24 6.09
C LEU A 26 1.30 -0.33 6.12
N HIS A 27 0.73 -1.18 5.28
CA HIS A 27 -0.72 -1.32 5.26
C HIS A 27 -1.23 -1.99 6.54
N ALA A 28 -2.50 -1.74 6.85
CA ALA A 28 -3.14 -2.32 8.00
C ALA A 28 -3.40 -3.82 7.81
N TRP A 29 -4.00 -4.43 8.84
CA TRP A 29 -4.29 -5.85 8.93
C TRP A 29 -5.11 -6.40 7.75
N TRP A 30 -5.81 -5.57 6.99
CA TRP A 30 -6.63 -6.00 5.84
C TRP A 30 -5.89 -6.05 4.49
N GLY A 31 -4.57 -5.79 4.44
CA GLY A 31 -3.81 -5.85 3.18
C GLY A 31 -3.73 -4.54 2.41
N LEU A 32 -2.93 -4.55 1.32
CA LEU A 32 -2.73 -3.41 0.43
C LEU A 32 -3.86 -3.31 -0.62
N ASN A 33 -4.71 -2.29 -0.51
CA ASN A 33 -5.83 -2.04 -1.44
C ASN A 33 -5.78 -0.62 -2.05
N GLY A 34 -6.77 -0.28 -2.89
CA GLY A 34 -6.81 0.97 -3.65
C GLY A 34 -6.70 2.24 -2.81
N PHE A 35 -7.12 2.20 -1.54
CA PHE A 35 -6.97 3.30 -0.58
C PHE A 35 -5.51 3.75 -0.45
N PHE A 36 -4.56 2.81 -0.38
CA PHE A 36 -3.15 3.13 -0.18
C PHE A 36 -2.53 3.81 -1.40
N GLY A 37 -3.02 3.51 -2.62
CA GLY A 37 -2.59 4.21 -3.83
C GLY A 37 -2.92 5.70 -3.74
N SER A 38 -4.18 6.05 -3.47
CA SER A 38 -4.61 7.44 -3.31
C SER A 38 -3.96 8.12 -2.10
N PHE A 39 -3.68 7.36 -1.03
CA PHE A 39 -2.99 7.89 0.14
C PHE A 39 -1.52 8.25 -0.17
N VAL A 40 -0.79 7.35 -0.82
CA VAL A 40 0.61 7.56 -1.24
C VAL A 40 0.71 8.71 -2.23
N ASP A 41 -0.21 8.80 -3.19
CA ASP A 41 -0.27 9.89 -4.17
C ASP A 41 -0.49 11.26 -3.51
N ARG A 42 -1.43 11.35 -2.56
CA ARG A 42 -1.63 12.59 -1.79
C ARG A 42 -0.42 12.99 -0.96
N ARG A 43 0.32 12.01 -0.41
CA ARG A 43 1.56 12.26 0.33
C ARG A 43 2.72 12.64 -0.58
N ALA A 44 2.67 12.25 -1.86
CA ALA A 44 3.70 12.60 -2.85
C ALA A 44 3.88 14.11 -3.02
N ALA A 45 2.83 14.90 -2.75
CA ALA A 45 2.89 16.36 -2.73
C ALA A 45 3.82 16.94 -1.65
N GLU A 46 4.08 16.17 -0.58
CA GLU A 46 4.87 16.57 0.59
C GLU A 46 6.28 15.94 0.58
N GLY A 47 6.51 14.88 -0.22
CA GLY A 47 7.76 14.12 -0.24
C GLY A 47 7.62 12.80 -1.00
N LEU A 48 8.62 11.92 -0.93
CA LEU A 48 8.55 10.59 -1.57
C LEU A 48 7.68 9.66 -0.73
N GLY A 49 6.62 9.09 -1.32
CA GLY A 49 5.76 8.10 -0.65
C GLY A 49 6.03 6.70 -1.19
N VAL A 50 6.28 5.73 -0.29
CA VAL A 50 6.42 4.31 -0.63
C VAL A 50 5.50 3.49 0.26
N CYS A 51 4.75 2.55 -0.31
CA CYS A 51 3.98 1.55 0.45
C CYS A 51 4.40 0.15 0.04
N LEU A 52 4.50 -0.75 1.02
CA LEU A 52 4.87 -2.15 0.81
C LEU A 52 3.66 -3.06 1.03
N ASP A 53 3.57 -4.12 0.23
CA ASP A 53 2.64 -5.21 0.45
C ASP A 53 3.28 -6.31 1.30
N LEU A 54 2.81 -6.44 2.53
CA LEU A 54 3.27 -7.44 3.49
C LEU A 54 2.55 -8.79 3.33
N PHE A 55 1.45 -8.85 2.57
CA PHE A 55 0.62 -10.06 2.41
C PHE A 55 0.66 -10.65 1.00
N GLY A 56 1.47 -10.10 0.10
CA GLY A 56 1.69 -10.66 -1.25
C GLY A 56 0.42 -10.66 -2.09
N GLY A 57 -0.25 -9.51 -2.18
CA GLY A 57 -1.44 -9.27 -2.98
C GLY A 57 -2.74 -9.62 -2.28
N LYS A 58 -2.70 -10.16 -1.06
CA LYS A 58 -3.91 -10.60 -0.36
C LYS A 58 -4.56 -9.46 0.41
N VAL A 59 -5.86 -9.26 0.19
CA VAL A 59 -6.69 -8.26 0.87
C VAL A 59 -7.88 -8.93 1.53
N ALA A 60 -8.17 -8.52 2.77
CA ALA A 60 -9.33 -9.01 3.50
C ALA A 60 -10.61 -8.29 3.05
N HIS A 61 -11.67 -9.06 2.77
CA HIS A 61 -12.97 -8.53 2.37
C HIS A 61 -14.05 -8.66 3.45
N THR A 62 -13.74 -9.33 4.57
CA THR A 62 -14.66 -9.52 5.70
C THR A 62 -13.98 -9.21 7.02
N VAL A 63 -14.76 -8.74 8.00
CA VAL A 63 -14.28 -8.37 9.33
C VAL A 63 -13.72 -9.57 10.12
N GLY A 64 -14.06 -10.81 9.73
CA GLY A 64 -13.60 -12.07 10.32
C GLY A 64 -12.08 -12.32 10.23
N GLY A 65 -11.35 -11.47 9.53
CA GLY A 65 -9.98 -11.14 9.92
C GLY A 65 -8.87 -11.85 9.15
N PRO A 66 -7.65 -11.30 9.23
CA PRO A 66 -6.55 -11.53 8.30
C PRO A 66 -5.54 -12.58 8.78
N ARG A 67 -5.96 -13.43 9.72
CA ARG A 67 -5.09 -14.49 10.22
C ARG A 67 -4.67 -15.47 9.11
N ALA A 68 -5.45 -15.54 8.03
CA ALA A 68 -5.15 -16.32 6.84
C ALA A 68 -4.11 -15.67 5.88
N LEU A 69 -3.71 -14.41 6.12
CA LEU A 69 -2.86 -13.66 5.19
C LEU A 69 -1.40 -13.57 5.63
N LEU A 70 -1.15 -13.75 6.93
CA LEU A 70 0.19 -13.82 7.48
C LEU A 70 0.87 -15.12 7.02
N PRO A 71 2.16 -15.08 6.65
CA PRO A 71 2.95 -16.31 6.57
C PRO A 71 3.00 -16.98 7.96
N GLU A 72 2.96 -18.31 7.99
CA GLU A 72 3.21 -19.10 9.21
C GLU A 72 4.62 -18.85 9.77
#